data_AF-A0A068WLL3-F1
#
_entry.id   AF-A0A068WLL3-F1
#
_cell.length_a   1.000
_cell.length_b   1.000
_cell.length_c   1.000
_cell.angle_alpha   90.00
_cell.angle_beta   90.00
_cell.angle_gamma   90.00
#
_symmetry.space_group_name_H-M   'P 1'
#
loop_
_entity.id
_entity.type
_entity.pdbx_description
1 polymer ?
#
loop_
_entity_poly.entity_id
_entity_poly.type
_entity_poly.pdbx_seq_one_letter_code
_entity_poly.pdbx_strand_id
1 'polypeptide(L)'
;MGVEYDDKRYKYGPGPTFDRSAWLSEKFSLGLDFPNCEAMDLRMSFVMTCYNPDFEKLKPGFLETLSQKLPNFGAYLGEKDWLTGDKINYPDFNLCELLNQLRKFEPSCLEMYPKLQSYLTRFENLPALREYMASKEFKTRPCNAPIAKWVGGC
;
A
#
# COMPACT_ATOMS: atom_id res chain seq x y z
N MET A 1 20.58 4.41 1.24
CA MET A 1 19.29 5.02 0.87
C MET A 1 19.45 6.53 0.90
N GLY A 2 19.37 7.21 -0.25
CA GLY A 2 19.71 8.64 -0.40
C GLY A 2 18.78 9.37 -1.34
N VAL A 3 17.47 9.06 -1.27
CA VAL A 3 16.45 9.86 -1.95
C VAL A 3 16.27 11.13 -1.13
N GLU A 4 16.37 12.30 -1.75
CA GLU A 4 16.02 13.55 -1.08
C GLU A 4 14.52 13.55 -0.73
N TYR A 5 14.21 13.73 0.54
CA TYR A 5 12.84 13.84 1.04
C TYR A 5 12.76 14.99 2.05
N ASP A 6 11.58 15.59 2.16
CA ASP A 6 11.27 16.61 3.16
C ASP A 6 10.55 15.95 4.35
N ASP A 7 11.22 15.83 5.52
CA ASP A 7 10.61 15.32 6.76
C ASP A 7 9.97 16.48 7.53
N LYS A 8 8.65 16.62 7.42
CA LYS A 8 7.89 17.60 8.18
C LYS A 8 7.13 16.95 9.33
N ARG A 9 7.47 17.34 10.56
CA ARG A 9 6.85 16.81 11.79
C ARG A 9 5.88 17.82 12.39
N TYR A 10 4.63 17.39 12.57
CA TYR A 10 3.59 18.15 13.26
C TYR A 10 3.52 17.72 14.73
N LYS A 11 3.44 18.67 15.65
CA LYS A 11 3.28 18.39 17.09
C LYS A 11 1.81 18.36 17.46
N TYR A 12 1.45 17.44 18.34
CA TYR A 12 0.16 17.47 19.04
C TYR A 12 0.22 18.46 20.20
N GLY A 13 -0.88 19.16 20.45
CA GLY A 13 -1.06 19.91 21.70
C GLY A 13 -1.07 19.00 22.94
N PRO A 14 -0.88 19.55 24.16
CA PRO A 14 -0.97 18.76 25.38
C PRO A 14 -2.38 18.17 25.58
N GLY A 15 -2.47 17.10 26.38
CA GLY A 15 -3.75 16.57 26.82
C GLY A 15 -4.52 17.61 27.66
N PRO A 16 -5.87 17.54 27.71
CA PRO A 16 -6.71 16.48 27.15
C PRO A 16 -7.16 16.74 25.70
N THR A 17 -6.87 17.91 25.12
CA THR A 17 -7.42 18.32 23.82
C THR A 17 -6.66 17.74 22.63
N PHE A 18 -5.36 17.43 22.81
CA PHE A 18 -4.51 16.86 21.76
C PHE A 18 -4.62 17.63 20.44
N ASP A 19 -4.46 18.96 20.50
CA ASP A 19 -4.69 19.83 19.34
C ASP A 19 -3.91 19.35 18.09
N ARG A 20 -4.62 19.31 16.95
CA ARG A 20 -4.12 18.86 15.65
C ARG A 20 -4.20 19.95 14.59
N SER A 21 -4.51 21.18 14.99
CA SER A 21 -4.72 22.31 14.09
C SER A 21 -3.60 22.47 13.05
N ALA A 22 -2.34 22.37 13.48
CA ALA A 22 -1.16 22.46 12.61
C ALA A 22 -1.12 21.40 11.49
N TRP A 23 -1.58 20.17 11.76
CA TRP A 23 -1.69 19.14 10.74
C TRP A 23 -2.92 19.36 9.87
N LEU A 24 -4.07 19.64 10.48
CA LEU A 24 -5.35 19.79 9.79
C LEU A 24 -5.36 20.99 8.83
N SER A 25 -4.60 22.04 9.11
CA SER A 25 -4.47 23.21 8.22
C SER A 25 -3.74 22.88 6.92
N GLU A 26 -2.86 21.87 6.92
CA GLU A 26 -2.06 21.52 5.74
C GLU A 26 -2.52 20.24 5.04
N LYS A 27 -3.07 19.27 5.79
CA LYS A 27 -3.46 17.94 5.30
C LYS A 27 -4.17 17.96 3.94
N PHE A 28 -5.21 18.79 3.82
CA PHE A 28 -6.07 18.83 2.63
C PHE A 28 -5.42 19.55 1.43
N SER A 29 -4.33 20.29 1.66
CA SER A 29 -3.56 20.96 0.59
C SER A 29 -2.58 20.03 -0.12
N LEU A 30 -2.29 18.86 0.47
CA LEU A 30 -1.26 17.94 -0.02
C LEU A 30 -1.76 17.00 -1.13
N GLY A 31 -3.07 16.98 -1.41
CA GLY A 31 -3.64 16.09 -2.43
C GLY A 31 -3.60 14.60 -2.06
N LEU A 32 -3.53 14.28 -0.76
CA LEU A 32 -3.29 12.92 -0.24
C LEU A 32 -4.57 12.17 0.18
N ASP A 33 -5.73 12.82 0.13
CA ASP A 33 -6.94 12.31 0.80
C ASP A 33 -7.51 11.03 0.16
N PHE A 34 -7.58 10.98 -1.18
CA PHE A 34 -8.17 9.83 -1.88
C PHE A 34 -7.30 8.56 -1.88
N PRO A 35 -6.00 8.61 -2.20
CA PRO A 35 -5.21 7.38 -2.36
C PRO A 35 -4.94 6.66 -1.03
N ASN A 36 -4.78 7.38 0.07
CA ASN A 36 -4.39 6.76 1.35
C ASN A 36 -5.57 6.04 2.04
N CYS A 37 -6.78 6.60 1.97
CA CYS A 37 -7.96 5.99 2.60
C CYS A 37 -8.36 4.68 1.90
N GLU A 38 -8.48 4.68 0.57
CA GLU A 38 -8.87 3.47 -0.16
C GLU A 38 -7.84 2.34 -0.07
N ALA A 39 -6.54 2.68 -0.15
CA ALA A 39 -5.47 1.70 0.02
C ALA A 39 -5.46 1.12 1.43
N MET A 40 -5.71 1.94 2.47
CA MET A 40 -5.79 1.47 3.84
C MET A 40 -7.02 0.58 4.07
N ASP A 41 -8.18 0.92 3.50
CA ASP A 41 -9.39 0.11 3.64
C ASP A 41 -9.22 -1.27 2.97
N LEU A 42 -8.63 -1.31 1.77
CA LEU A 42 -8.30 -2.58 1.11
C LEU A 42 -7.27 -3.38 1.92
N ARG A 43 -6.24 -2.72 2.48
CA ARG A 43 -5.25 -3.35 3.35
C ARG A 43 -5.90 -3.95 4.60
N MET A 44 -6.80 -3.21 5.25
CA MET A 44 -7.50 -3.69 6.43
C MET A 44 -8.39 -4.89 6.11
N SER A 45 -9.13 -4.84 5.00
CA SER A 45 -9.91 -5.99 4.52
C SER A 45 -9.04 -7.23 4.27
N PHE A 46 -7.87 -7.03 3.65
CA PHE A 46 -6.90 -8.10 3.40
C PHE A 46 -6.36 -8.70 4.71
N VAL A 47 -5.88 -7.87 5.62
CA VAL A 47 -5.35 -8.30 6.93
C VAL A 47 -6.43 -9.03 7.73
N MET A 48 -7.65 -8.48 7.79
CA MET A 48 -8.75 -9.13 8.50
C MET A 48 -9.05 -10.52 7.92
N THR A 49 -8.98 -10.67 6.60
CA THR A 49 -9.13 -11.98 5.93
C THR A 49 -8.01 -12.92 6.33
N CYS A 50 -6.74 -12.49 6.23
CA CYS A 50 -5.57 -13.33 6.51
C CYS A 50 -5.47 -13.83 7.96
N TYR A 51 -6.01 -13.12 8.94
CA TYR A 51 -5.96 -13.52 10.36
C TYR A 51 -7.24 -14.23 10.82
N ASN A 52 -8.30 -14.25 10.01
CA ASN A 52 -9.55 -14.87 10.39
C ASN A 52 -9.45 -16.40 10.43
N PRO A 53 -9.96 -17.09 11.46
CA PRO A 53 -9.94 -18.56 11.52
C PRO A 53 -10.66 -19.24 10.34
N ASP A 54 -11.66 -18.59 9.74
CA ASP A 54 -12.41 -19.06 8.57
C ASP A 54 -11.81 -18.58 7.23
N PHE A 55 -10.50 -18.29 7.19
CA PHE A 55 -9.78 -17.77 6.03
C PHE A 55 -10.18 -18.39 4.68
N GLU A 56 -10.19 -19.73 4.58
CA GLU A 56 -10.51 -20.43 3.33
C GLU A 56 -11.93 -20.14 2.82
N LYS A 57 -12.89 -19.90 3.72
CA LYS A 57 -14.27 -19.55 3.36
C LYS A 57 -14.38 -18.08 2.94
N LEU A 58 -13.56 -17.21 3.52
CA LEU A 58 -13.60 -15.77 3.28
C LEU A 58 -12.78 -15.33 2.07
N LYS A 59 -11.75 -16.11 1.69
CA LYS A 59 -10.86 -15.79 0.56
C LYS A 59 -11.63 -15.48 -0.74
N PRO A 60 -12.64 -16.26 -1.17
CA PRO A 60 -13.39 -15.94 -2.39
C PRO A 60 -14.07 -14.56 -2.34
N GLY A 61 -14.70 -14.20 -1.22
CA GLY A 61 -15.34 -12.88 -1.05
C GLY A 61 -14.33 -11.74 -1.01
N PHE A 62 -13.14 -11.98 -0.46
CA PHE A 62 -12.05 -11.01 -0.54
C PHE A 62 -11.56 -10.83 -1.99
N LEU A 63 -11.44 -11.90 -2.78
CA LEU A 63 -11.06 -11.80 -4.20
C LEU A 63 -12.10 -11.03 -5.03
N GLU A 64 -13.38 -11.14 -4.71
CA GLU A 64 -14.43 -10.31 -5.29
C GLU A 64 -14.27 -8.83 -4.89
N THR A 65 -14.03 -8.54 -3.62
CA THR A 65 -13.73 -7.18 -3.16
C THR A 65 -12.51 -6.59 -3.89
N LEU A 66 -11.48 -7.42 -4.10
CA LEU A 66 -10.27 -7.05 -4.80
C LEU A 66 -10.55 -6.68 -6.26
N SER A 67 -11.33 -7.50 -6.99
CA SER A 67 -11.67 -7.22 -8.38
C SER A 67 -12.52 -5.96 -8.55
N GLN A 68 -13.35 -5.62 -7.55
CA GLN A 68 -14.12 -4.37 -7.53
C GLN A 68 -13.26 -3.14 -7.23
N LYS A 69 -12.24 -3.25 -6.36
CA LYS A 69 -11.42 -2.11 -5.94
C LYS A 69 -10.22 -1.81 -6.84
N LEU A 70 -9.58 -2.81 -7.44
CA LEU A 70 -8.40 -2.61 -8.29
C LEU A 70 -8.61 -1.60 -9.44
N PRO A 71 -9.75 -1.61 -10.18
CA PRO A 71 -10.01 -0.63 -11.22
C PRO A 71 -9.93 0.83 -10.74
N ASN A 72 -10.35 1.10 -9.50
CA ASN A 72 -10.38 2.46 -8.95
C ASN A 72 -8.98 3.05 -8.82
N PHE A 73 -7.99 2.24 -8.44
CA PHE A 73 -6.60 2.69 -8.36
C PHE A 73 -6.03 2.98 -9.74
N GLY A 74 -6.32 2.14 -10.74
CA GLY A 74 -5.90 2.38 -12.12
C GLY A 74 -6.53 3.64 -12.72
N ALA A 75 -7.82 3.87 -12.46
CA ALA A 75 -8.53 5.06 -12.88
C ALA A 75 -7.99 6.32 -12.19
N TYR A 76 -7.73 6.26 -10.88
CA TYR A 76 -7.17 7.38 -10.12
C TYR A 76 -5.74 7.71 -10.51
N LEU A 77 -4.93 6.70 -10.83
CA LEU A 77 -3.57 6.90 -11.32
C LEU A 77 -3.61 7.69 -12.64
N GLY A 78 -4.56 7.37 -13.53
CA GLY A 78 -4.70 8.08 -14.81
C GLY A 78 -3.37 8.06 -15.57
N GLU A 79 -2.92 9.22 -16.02
CA GLU A 79 -1.63 9.37 -16.73
C GLU A 79 -0.46 9.72 -15.79
N LYS A 80 -0.69 9.78 -14.48
CA LYS A 80 0.38 10.08 -13.50
C LYS A 80 1.31 8.89 -13.35
N ASP A 81 2.58 9.15 -13.07
CA ASP A 81 3.53 8.10 -12.71
C ASP A 81 3.25 7.55 -11.30
N TRP A 82 2.81 8.42 -10.39
CA TRP A 82 2.54 8.12 -8.99
C TRP A 82 1.15 8.64 -8.56
N LEU A 83 0.61 8.14 -7.46
CA LEU A 83 -0.68 8.55 -6.91
C LEU A 83 -0.71 10.07 -6.68
N THR A 84 0.42 10.64 -6.27
CA THR A 84 0.63 12.07 -6.00
C THR A 84 1.16 12.89 -7.19
N GLY A 85 1.22 12.32 -8.40
CA GLY A 85 1.71 13.01 -9.61
C GLY A 85 3.06 12.47 -10.08
N ASP A 86 4.02 13.37 -10.33
CA ASP A 86 5.30 13.00 -10.96
C ASP A 86 6.36 12.52 -9.97
N LYS A 87 6.20 12.87 -8.68
CA LYS A 87 7.11 12.46 -7.61
C LYS A 87 6.45 11.40 -6.74
N ILE A 88 7.22 10.35 -6.46
CA ILE A 88 6.81 9.29 -5.52
C ILE A 88 6.66 9.86 -4.11
N ASN A 89 5.65 9.40 -3.38
CA ASN A 89 5.40 9.79 -2.00
C ASN A 89 4.89 8.59 -1.18
N TYR A 90 4.70 8.76 0.14
CA TYR A 90 4.33 7.68 1.05
C TYR A 90 3.05 6.89 0.66
N PRO A 91 2.00 7.48 0.04
CA PRO A 91 0.84 6.69 -0.38
C PRO A 91 1.21 5.65 -1.44
N ASP A 92 2.21 5.95 -2.28
CA ASP A 92 2.70 5.03 -3.29
C ASP A 92 3.33 3.81 -2.66
N PHE A 93 4.18 4.01 -1.64
CA PHE A 93 4.79 2.91 -0.87
C PHE A 93 3.72 2.03 -0.24
N ASN A 94 2.66 2.61 0.34
CA ASN A 94 1.56 1.85 0.93
C ASN A 94 0.86 1.00 -0.14
N LEU A 95 0.45 1.58 -1.28
CA LEU A 95 -0.24 0.84 -2.31
C LEU A 95 0.67 -0.20 -2.98
N CYS A 96 1.90 0.14 -3.34
CA CYS A 96 2.83 -0.78 -3.98
C CYS A 96 3.22 -1.96 -3.07
N GLU A 97 3.44 -1.72 -1.78
CA GLU A 97 3.67 -2.80 -0.82
C GLU A 97 2.45 -3.73 -0.75
N LEU A 98 1.24 -3.18 -0.67
CA LEU A 98 0.00 -3.96 -0.68
C LEU A 98 -0.14 -4.79 -1.97
N LEU A 99 0.05 -4.17 -3.14
CA LEU A 99 -0.01 -4.87 -4.44
C LEU A 99 1.03 -6.00 -4.53
N ASN A 100 2.23 -5.80 -3.97
CA ASN A 100 3.24 -6.85 -3.87
C ASN A 100 2.76 -8.04 -3.03
N GLN A 101 2.13 -7.79 -1.88
CA GLN A 101 1.56 -8.85 -1.06
C GLN A 101 0.40 -9.56 -1.76
N LEU A 102 -0.47 -8.81 -2.44
CA LEU A 102 -1.61 -9.36 -3.18
C LEU A 102 -1.17 -10.23 -4.35
N ARG A 103 -0.11 -9.87 -5.08
CA ARG A 103 0.48 -10.72 -6.14
C ARG A 103 1.06 -12.02 -5.60
N LYS A 104 1.52 -12.06 -4.35
CA LYS A 104 1.92 -13.31 -3.68
C LYS A 104 0.71 -14.12 -3.20
N PHE A 105 -0.34 -13.43 -2.78
CA PHE A 105 -1.58 -14.03 -2.30
C PHE A 105 -2.40 -14.70 -3.40
N GLU A 106 -2.53 -14.02 -4.53
CA GLU A 106 -3.23 -14.44 -5.73
C GLU A 106 -2.44 -13.96 -6.96
N PRO A 107 -1.58 -14.80 -7.56
CA PRO A 107 -0.68 -14.39 -8.65
C PRO A 107 -1.36 -13.75 -9.85
N SER A 108 -2.59 -14.18 -10.14
CA SER A 108 -3.37 -13.69 -11.28
C SER A 108 -4.04 -12.32 -11.04
N CYS A 109 -4.05 -11.81 -9.81
CA CYS A 109 -4.91 -10.69 -9.44
C CYS A 109 -4.61 -9.37 -10.16
N LEU A 110 -3.41 -9.22 -10.73
CA LEU A 110 -2.99 -8.02 -11.47
C LEU A 110 -3.00 -8.18 -13.00
N GLU A 111 -3.22 -9.40 -13.52
CA GLU A 111 -3.07 -9.70 -14.96
C GLU A 111 -3.97 -8.85 -15.84
N MET A 112 -5.19 -8.57 -15.39
CA MET A 112 -6.17 -7.74 -16.11
C MET A 112 -5.94 -6.22 -15.95
N TYR A 113 -4.95 -5.80 -15.17
CA TYR A 113 -4.73 -4.40 -14.80
C TYR A 113 -3.33 -3.92 -15.22
N PRO A 114 -3.06 -3.75 -16.53
CA PRO A 114 -1.73 -3.42 -17.04
C PRO A 114 -1.16 -2.11 -16.46
N LYS A 115 -2.02 -1.12 -16.19
CA LYS A 115 -1.63 0.15 -15.57
C LYS A 115 -1.09 -0.05 -14.13
N LEU A 116 -1.70 -0.94 -13.35
CA LEU A 116 -1.20 -1.30 -12.02
C LEU A 116 0.07 -2.16 -12.08
N GLN A 117 0.20 -3.01 -13.10
CA GLN A 117 1.43 -3.78 -13.33
C GLN A 117 2.60 -2.84 -13.63
N SER A 118 2.44 -1.89 -14.57
CA SER A 118 3.47 -0.89 -14.88
C SER A 118 3.82 -0.03 -13.66
N TYR A 119 2.81 0.38 -12.89
CA TYR A 119 2.99 1.11 -11.64
C TYR A 119 3.84 0.34 -10.62
N LEU A 120 3.53 -0.94 -10.39
CA LEU A 120 4.30 -1.80 -9.50
C LEU A 120 5.72 -2.05 -10.03
N THR A 121 5.88 -2.33 -11.32
CA THR A 121 7.19 -2.50 -11.96
C THR A 121 8.06 -1.25 -11.84
N ARG A 122 7.49 -0.05 -11.98
CA ARG A 122 8.21 1.21 -11.77
C ARG A 122 8.74 1.31 -10.35
N PHE A 123 7.91 0.98 -9.36
CA PHE A 123 8.28 0.99 -7.94
C PHE A 123 9.41 -0.01 -7.64
N GLU A 124 9.27 -1.27 -8.07
CA GLU A 124 10.27 -2.32 -7.85
C GLU A 124 11.64 -2.03 -8.48
N ASN A 125 11.67 -1.18 -9.52
CA ASN A 125 12.90 -0.78 -10.20
C ASN A 125 13.55 0.49 -9.64
N LEU A 126 13.00 1.11 -8.59
CA LEU A 126 13.66 2.23 -7.92
C LEU A 126 15.04 1.76 -7.38
N PRO A 127 16.16 2.45 -7.68
CA PRO A 127 17.50 1.90 -7.45
C PRO A 127 17.74 1.38 -6.03
N ALA A 128 17.41 2.18 -5.02
CA ALA A 128 17.58 1.80 -3.61
C ALA A 128 16.62 0.68 -3.17
N LEU A 129 15.41 0.66 -3.72
CA LEU A 129 14.44 -0.38 -3.39
C LEU A 129 14.81 -1.71 -4.04
N ARG A 130 15.25 -1.70 -5.29
CA ARG A 130 15.67 -2.90 -6.02
C ARG A 130 16.82 -3.61 -5.30
N GLU A 131 17.78 -2.85 -4.82
CA GLU A 131 18.88 -3.39 -3.99
C GLU A 131 18.35 -3.98 -2.68
N TYR A 132 17.46 -3.27 -1.98
CA TYR A 132 16.85 -3.76 -0.75
C TYR A 132 16.02 -5.04 -0.97
N MET A 133 15.20 -5.10 -2.02
CA MET A 133 14.39 -6.27 -2.37
C MET A 133 15.24 -7.49 -2.76
N ALA A 134 16.46 -7.27 -3.26
CA ALA A 134 17.41 -8.34 -3.54
C ALA A 134 18.10 -8.90 -2.28
N SER A 135 18.08 -8.16 -1.17
CA SER A 135 18.76 -8.51 0.08
C SER A 135 18.16 -9.74 0.78
N LYS A 136 18.97 -10.40 1.62
CA LYS A 136 18.52 -11.51 2.47
C LYS A 136 17.46 -11.05 3.48
N GLU A 137 17.60 -9.84 4.01
CA GLU A 137 16.64 -9.28 4.97
C GLU A 137 15.24 -9.22 4.36
N PHE A 138 15.11 -8.63 3.18
CA PHE A 138 13.83 -8.57 2.48
C PHE A 138 13.28 -9.97 2.19
N LYS A 139 14.12 -10.85 1.63
CA LYS A 139 13.74 -12.22 1.22
C LYS A 139 13.41 -13.18 2.37
N THR A 140 13.69 -12.82 3.62
CA THR A 140 13.39 -13.67 4.79
C THR A 140 12.21 -13.18 5.60
N ARG A 141 11.73 -11.96 5.33
CA ARG A 141 10.62 -11.35 6.07
C ARG A 141 9.27 -11.79 5.51
N PRO A 142 8.39 -12.45 6.29
CA PRO A 142 7.06 -12.81 5.83
C PRO A 142 6.17 -11.57 5.67
N CYS A 143 5.10 -11.70 4.88
CA CYS A 143 4.11 -10.63 4.66
C CYS A 143 3.31 -10.36 5.95
N ASN A 144 2.92 -11.42 6.66
CA ASN A 144 2.17 -11.38 7.91
C ASN A 144 2.91 -12.11 9.04
N ALA A 145 2.47 -11.90 10.28
CA ALA A 145 3.02 -12.62 11.43
C ALA A 145 2.69 -14.13 11.36
N PRO A 146 3.49 -15.00 11.99
CA PRO A 146 3.29 -16.46 11.95
C PRO A 146 1.92 -16.96 12.44
N ILE A 147 1.19 -16.14 13.21
CA ILE A 147 -0.15 -16.48 13.71
C ILE A 147 -1.26 -16.33 12.66
N ALA A 148 -0.98 -15.67 11.53
CA ALA A 148 -1.94 -15.49 10.45
C ALA A 148 -2.25 -16.83 9.77
N LYS A 149 -3.48 -16.98 9.26
CA LYS A 149 -3.85 -18.12 8.40
C LYS A 149 -3.19 -18.05 7.04
N TRP A 150 -2.91 -16.85 6.55
CA TRP A 150 -2.00 -16.63 5.43
C TRP A 150 -0.82 -15.78 5.85
N VAL A 151 0.36 -16.41 5.96
CA VAL A 151 1.61 -15.76 6.37
C VAL A 151 2.27 -15.02 5.21
N GLY A 152 2.18 -15.56 3.99
CA GLY A 152 2.81 -15.01 2.79
C GLY A 152 4.34 -15.06 2.87
N GLY A 153 4.95 -16.08 2.25
CA GLY A 153 6.41 -16.20 2.18
C GLY A 153 7.06 -15.07 1.37
N CYS A 154 8.38 -14.94 1.51
CA CYS A 154 9.20 -14.20 0.56
C CYS A 154 9.75 -15.10 -0.52
#